data_AF-W2XIP1-F1
#
_entry.id   AF-W2XIP1-F1
#
_cell.length_a   1.000
_cell.length_b   1.000
_cell.length_c   1.000
_cell.angle_alpha   90.00
_cell.angle_beta   90.00
_cell.angle_gamma   90.00
#
_symmetry.space_group_name_H-M   'P 1'
#
loop_
_entity.id
_entity.type
_entity.pdbx_description
1 polymer ?
#
loop_
_entity_poly.entity_id
_entity_poly.type
_entity_poly.pdbx_seq_one_letter_code
_entity_poly.pdbx_strand_id
1 'polypeptide(L)'
;MAKTVGDDGFREDLYEILGLEPAADERQVARAYKKKSILHHPDRGGDVHKFLELTHARDILLDPKKKEAYDKKLSRELLAKKKQREREAELDGKRRQMRDELLRKEQNFELNRKPSAKQQKAELSKLREKALARQQELQDRLAREAKRRAELKKYQESHGAPKSQRTVTFKWDKKQYSHSDDTLSRVLRSYGEIETIRMKTSSAKVVFTEASAAANAVRIEGHKDCWREVSIQGHIVETDGFTSTEDKTTTTASSKRSVVTLPGGPISLKEHLAFEEKVLAALRGKAKLQQEQQQQTPVQSH
;
A
#
# COMPACT_ATOMS: atom_id res chain seq x y z
N MET A 1 12.54 -63.62 -53.98
CA MET A 1 13.02 -63.02 -52.72
C MET A 1 12.38 -63.77 -51.57
N ALA A 2 13.12 -64.67 -50.91
CA ALA A 2 12.62 -65.42 -49.77
C ALA A 2 12.62 -64.52 -48.54
N LYS A 3 11.44 -64.23 -47.98
CA LYS A 3 11.30 -63.60 -46.67
C LYS A 3 11.72 -64.63 -45.63
N THR A 4 12.87 -64.42 -45.01
CA THR A 4 13.24 -65.05 -43.74
C THR A 4 12.18 -64.70 -42.70
N VAL A 5 11.30 -65.66 -42.43
CA VAL A 5 10.43 -65.69 -41.25
C VAL A 5 11.36 -66.01 -40.08
N GLY A 6 11.88 -64.98 -39.42
CA GLY A 6 12.81 -65.16 -38.32
C GLY A 6 12.85 -63.93 -37.42
N ASP A 7 12.34 -64.13 -36.21
CA ASP A 7 12.66 -63.37 -34.99
C ASP A 7 11.79 -62.16 -34.59
N ASP A 8 10.56 -62.07 -35.07
CA ASP A 8 9.56 -61.17 -34.49
C ASP A 8 8.44 -61.99 -33.83
N GLY A 9 8.43 -62.14 -32.50
CA GLY A 9 7.22 -62.63 -31.85
C GLY A 9 7.21 -62.97 -30.36
N PHE A 10 8.30 -63.40 -29.73
CA PHE A 10 8.21 -63.93 -28.36
C PHE A 10 9.27 -63.30 -27.45
N ARG A 11 8.92 -62.15 -26.85
CA ARG A 11 9.74 -61.42 -25.86
C ARG A 11 9.51 -61.89 -24.41
N GLU A 12 8.72 -62.94 -24.24
CA GLU A 12 8.37 -63.50 -22.93
C GLU A 12 9.40 -64.55 -22.51
N ASP A 13 9.64 -64.68 -21.21
CA ASP A 13 10.66 -65.58 -20.70
C ASP A 13 10.26 -67.03 -21.03
N LEU A 14 11.10 -67.75 -21.77
CA LEU A 14 10.86 -69.13 -22.20
C LEU A 14 10.63 -70.07 -21.02
N TYR A 15 11.28 -69.79 -19.87
CA TYR A 15 11.05 -70.52 -18.63
C TYR A 15 9.68 -70.21 -18.04
N GLU A 16 9.22 -68.95 -18.09
CA GLU A 16 7.90 -68.52 -17.63
C GLU A 16 6.77 -69.11 -18.48
N ILE A 17 6.95 -69.16 -19.81
CA ILE A 17 6.02 -69.81 -20.75
C ILE A 17 5.82 -71.29 -20.39
N LEU A 18 6.89 -72.00 -20.02
CA LEU A 18 6.81 -73.40 -19.54
C LEU A 18 6.47 -73.52 -18.05
N GLY A 19 6.47 -72.42 -17.30
CA GLY A 19 6.21 -72.39 -15.86
C GLY A 19 7.29 -73.09 -15.05
N LEU A 20 8.54 -72.95 -15.50
CA LEU A 20 9.72 -73.55 -14.91
C LEU A 20 10.65 -72.46 -14.36
N GLU A 21 11.50 -72.84 -13.42
CA GLU A 21 12.58 -71.97 -12.95
C GLU A 21 13.75 -72.00 -13.95
N PRO A 22 14.54 -70.91 -14.08
CA PRO A 22 15.72 -70.86 -14.96
C PRO A 22 16.80 -71.94 -14.68
N ALA A 23 16.68 -72.69 -13.58
CA ALA A 23 17.55 -73.80 -13.21
C ALA A 23 17.01 -75.19 -13.63
N ALA A 24 15.92 -75.24 -14.42
CA ALA A 24 15.27 -76.49 -14.77
C ALA A 24 16.10 -77.39 -15.70
N ASP A 25 16.06 -78.69 -15.44
CA ASP A 25 16.70 -79.74 -16.22
C ASP A 25 15.90 -80.06 -17.51
N GLU A 26 16.56 -80.60 -18.53
CA GLU A 26 15.95 -80.95 -19.83
C GLU A 26 14.75 -81.89 -19.67
N ARG A 27 14.84 -82.83 -18.70
CA ARG A 27 13.75 -83.74 -18.35
C ARG A 27 12.53 -83.02 -17.80
N GLN A 28 12.73 -81.92 -17.07
CA GLN A 28 11.66 -81.10 -16.51
C GLN A 28 11.00 -80.25 -17.60
N VAL A 29 11.80 -79.69 -18.53
CA VAL A 29 11.33 -78.98 -19.74
C VAL A 29 10.41 -79.88 -20.58
N ALA A 30 10.84 -81.11 -20.88
CA ALA A 30 10.04 -82.05 -21.67
C ALA A 30 8.72 -82.45 -20.98
N ARG A 31 8.74 -82.65 -19.66
CA ARG A 31 7.54 -82.97 -18.86
C ARG A 31 6.56 -81.80 -18.81
N ALA A 32 7.05 -80.58 -18.56
CA ALA A 32 6.23 -79.38 -18.51
C ALA A 32 5.58 -79.08 -19.88
N TYR A 33 6.36 -79.19 -20.96
CA TYR A 33 5.83 -79.06 -22.32
C TYR A 33 4.72 -80.07 -22.59
N LYS A 34 4.92 -81.36 -22.28
CA LYS A 34 3.90 -82.39 -22.51
C LYS A 34 2.59 -82.08 -21.78
N LYS A 35 2.67 -81.61 -20.52
CA LYS A 35 1.50 -81.24 -19.72
C LYS A 35 0.75 -80.03 -20.31
N LYS A 36 1.47 -78.97 -20.69
CA LYS A 36 0.87 -77.74 -21.24
C LYS A 36 0.39 -77.90 -22.69
N SER A 37 1.07 -78.73 -23.48
CA SER A 37 0.69 -79.01 -24.88
C SER A 37 -0.63 -79.75 -24.98
N ILE A 38 -0.93 -80.66 -24.05
CA ILE A 38 -2.22 -81.35 -24.00
C ILE A 38 -3.36 -80.36 -23.70
N LEU A 39 -3.09 -79.38 -22.82
CA LEU A 39 -4.06 -78.36 -22.41
C LEU A 39 -4.37 -77.36 -23.54
N HIS A 40 -3.35 -76.96 -24.31
CA HIS A 40 -3.47 -75.96 -25.37
C HIS A 40 -3.51 -76.56 -26.79
N HIS A 41 -3.78 -77.86 -26.93
CA HIS A 41 -3.78 -78.50 -28.24
C HIS A 41 -4.95 -77.98 -29.12
N PRO A 42 -4.70 -77.59 -30.39
CA PRO A 42 -5.73 -77.02 -31.26
C PRO A 42 -6.88 -78.01 -31.55
N ASP A 43 -6.56 -79.31 -31.65
CA ASP A 43 -7.56 -80.39 -31.84
C ASP A 43 -8.52 -80.57 -30.64
N ARG A 44 -8.14 -80.07 -29.46
CA ARG A 44 -8.97 -80.11 -28.24
C ARG A 44 -9.62 -78.75 -27.92
N GLY A 45 -9.64 -77.82 -28.88
CA GLY A 45 -10.19 -76.48 -28.71
C GLY A 45 -9.27 -75.52 -27.94
N GLY A 46 -7.97 -75.81 -27.88
CA GLY A 46 -6.96 -74.96 -27.27
C GLY A 46 -6.50 -73.81 -28.16
N ASP A 47 -5.79 -72.85 -27.55
CA ASP A 47 -5.25 -71.67 -28.22
C ASP A 47 -3.99 -72.01 -29.04
N VAL A 48 -4.08 -71.81 -30.36
CA VAL A 48 -3.01 -72.07 -31.33
C VAL A 48 -1.77 -71.22 -31.04
N HIS A 49 -1.95 -69.98 -30.59
CA HIS A 49 -0.83 -69.06 -30.33
C HIS A 49 0.01 -69.55 -29.15
N LYS A 50 -0.64 -69.89 -28.03
CA LYS A 50 0.02 -70.46 -26.84
C LYS A 50 0.70 -71.79 -27.14
N PHE A 51 0.10 -72.62 -27.99
CA PHE A 51 0.72 -73.87 -28.42
C PHE A 51 2.02 -73.63 -29.20
N LEU A 52 2.05 -72.61 -30.07
CA LEU A 52 3.23 -72.22 -30.82
C LEU A 52 4.32 -71.67 -29.90
N GLU A 53 3.96 -70.83 -28.92
CA GLU A 53 4.86 -70.32 -27.86
C GLU A 53 5.49 -71.44 -27.05
N LEU A 54 4.68 -72.41 -26.59
CA LEU A 54 5.15 -73.58 -25.84
C LEU A 54 6.12 -74.43 -26.67
N THR A 55 5.84 -74.59 -27.95
CA THR A 55 6.68 -75.37 -28.87
C THR A 55 8.00 -74.65 -29.14
N HIS A 56 7.95 -73.33 -29.35
CA HIS A 56 9.13 -72.50 -29.51
C HIS A 56 10.02 -72.51 -28.25
N ALA A 57 9.43 -72.36 -27.07
CA ALA A 57 10.15 -72.43 -25.80
C ALA A 57 10.83 -73.80 -25.59
N ARG A 58 10.12 -74.90 -25.88
CA ARG A 58 10.72 -76.24 -25.84
C ARG A 58 11.90 -76.37 -26.80
N ASP A 59 11.76 -75.92 -28.04
CA ASP A 59 12.78 -76.11 -29.09
C ASP A 59 14.07 -75.34 -28.81
N ILE A 60 13.99 -74.22 -28.10
CA ILE A 60 15.17 -73.45 -27.64
C ILE A 60 15.77 -74.07 -26.38
N LEU A 61 14.95 -74.48 -25.41
CA LEU A 61 15.40 -74.99 -24.11
C LEU A 61 15.90 -76.44 -24.14
N LEU A 62 15.54 -77.22 -25.16
CA LEU A 62 15.99 -78.60 -25.35
C LEU A 62 17.29 -78.71 -26.17
N ASP A 63 17.66 -77.66 -26.91
CA ASP A 63 18.94 -77.60 -27.63
C ASP A 63 20.01 -76.95 -26.74
N PRO A 64 21.08 -77.67 -26.34
CA PRO A 64 22.05 -77.18 -25.38
C PRO A 64 22.74 -75.89 -25.83
N LYS A 65 22.99 -75.72 -27.14
CA LYS A 65 23.64 -74.51 -27.67
C LYS A 65 22.71 -73.30 -27.61
N LYS A 66 21.43 -73.50 -27.90
CA LYS A 66 20.42 -72.42 -27.88
C LYS A 66 20.05 -72.05 -26.45
N LYS A 67 19.94 -73.04 -25.54
CA LYS A 67 19.74 -72.83 -24.11
C LYS A 67 20.87 -71.99 -23.51
N GLU A 68 22.13 -72.33 -23.78
CA GLU A 68 23.28 -71.56 -23.27
C GLU A 68 23.27 -70.11 -23.77
N ALA A 69 22.99 -69.89 -25.06
CA ALA A 69 22.89 -68.54 -25.63
C ALA A 69 21.74 -67.73 -25.01
N TYR A 70 20.61 -68.37 -24.74
CA TYR A 70 19.45 -67.78 -24.08
C TYR A 70 19.76 -67.42 -22.62
N ASP A 71 20.32 -68.35 -21.85
CA ASP A 71 20.69 -68.15 -20.43
C ASP A 71 21.75 -67.05 -20.28
N LYS A 72 22.71 -66.96 -21.22
CA LYS A 72 23.70 -65.89 -21.27
C LYS A 72 23.07 -64.53 -21.58
N LYS A 73 22.05 -64.48 -22.44
CA LYS A 73 21.30 -63.24 -22.73
C LYS A 73 20.48 -62.81 -21.51
N LEU A 74 19.76 -63.74 -20.89
CA LEU A 74 18.93 -63.51 -19.71
C LEU A 74 19.75 -63.02 -18.52
N SER A 75 20.88 -63.67 -18.22
CA SER A 75 21.79 -63.24 -17.14
C SER A 75 22.37 -61.84 -17.38
N ARG A 76 22.75 -61.50 -18.62
CA ARG A 76 23.22 -60.16 -18.98
C ARG A 76 22.15 -59.10 -18.76
N GLU A 77 20.90 -59.40 -19.13
CA GLU A 77 19.77 -58.49 -18.95
C GLU A 77 19.44 -58.24 -17.47
N LEU A 78 19.40 -59.32 -16.66
CA LEU A 78 19.19 -59.21 -15.22
C LEU A 78 20.28 -58.37 -14.54
N LEU A 79 21.54 -58.56 -14.92
CA LEU A 79 22.65 -57.77 -14.41
C LEU A 79 22.55 -56.29 -14.83
N ALA A 80 22.15 -56.02 -16.08
CA ALA A 80 21.95 -54.66 -16.56
C ALA A 80 20.81 -53.96 -15.79
N LYS A 81 19.70 -54.66 -15.56
CA LYS A 81 18.54 -54.16 -14.80
C LYS A 81 18.88 -53.90 -13.34
N LYS A 82 19.68 -54.77 -12.72
CA LYS A 82 20.20 -54.56 -11.35
C LYS A 82 21.07 -53.31 -11.28
N LYS A 83 22.03 -53.15 -12.20
CA LYS A 83 22.89 -51.96 -12.28
C LYS A 83 22.12 -50.66 -12.57
N GLN A 84 21.04 -50.73 -13.35
CA GLN A 84 20.16 -49.58 -13.56
C GLN A 84 19.46 -49.18 -12.27
N ARG A 85 18.84 -50.14 -11.57
CA ARG A 85 18.18 -49.89 -10.27
C ARG A 85 19.13 -49.31 -9.23
N GLU A 86 20.36 -49.81 -9.15
CA GLU A 86 21.38 -49.27 -8.24
C GLU A 86 21.73 -47.80 -8.56
N ARG A 87 21.94 -47.49 -9.84
CA ARG A 87 22.20 -46.10 -10.28
C ARG A 87 21.02 -45.18 -10.00
N GLU A 88 19.79 -45.63 -10.28
CA GLU A 88 18.59 -44.86 -10.00
C GLU A 88 18.40 -44.62 -8.50
N ALA A 89 18.62 -45.64 -7.66
CA ALA A 89 18.58 -45.49 -6.21
C ALA A 89 19.65 -44.53 -5.68
N GLU A 90 20.85 -44.54 -6.25
CA GLU A 90 21.91 -43.58 -5.90
C GLU A 90 21.52 -42.14 -6.29
N LEU A 91 20.96 -41.95 -7.49
CA LEU A 91 20.47 -40.65 -7.94
C LEU A 91 19.30 -40.15 -7.08
N ASP A 92 18.39 -41.04 -6.67
CA ASP A 92 17.30 -40.70 -5.77
C ASP A 92 17.82 -40.28 -4.39
N GLY A 93 18.82 -40.98 -3.86
CA GLY A 93 19.54 -40.59 -2.64
C GLY A 93 20.15 -39.19 -2.73
N LYS A 94 20.82 -38.87 -3.85
CA LYS A 94 21.39 -37.54 -4.11
C LYS A 94 20.31 -36.45 -4.22
N ARG A 95 19.22 -36.72 -4.94
CA ARG A 95 18.07 -35.80 -5.05
C ARG A 95 17.45 -35.51 -3.69
N ARG A 96 17.27 -36.54 -2.87
CA ARG A 96 16.77 -36.41 -1.51
C ARG A 96 17.69 -35.56 -0.64
N GLN A 97 19.01 -35.81 -0.69
CA GLN A 97 19.99 -34.98 0.04
C GLN A 97 19.93 -33.51 -0.37
N MET A 98 19.89 -33.23 -1.68
CA MET A 98 19.76 -31.85 -2.18
C MET A 98 18.46 -31.19 -1.73
N ARG A 99 17.34 -31.91 -1.77
CA ARG A 99 16.04 -31.42 -1.28
C ARG A 99 16.10 -31.09 0.20
N ASP A 100 16.63 -32.01 1.01
CA ASP A 100 16.69 -31.85 2.46
C ASP A 100 17.68 -30.71 2.85
N GLU A 101 18.77 -30.53 2.09
CA GLU A 101 19.69 -29.39 2.25
C GLU A 101 19.01 -28.05 1.90
N LEU A 102 18.26 -28.00 0.78
CA LEU A 102 17.51 -26.80 0.37
C LEU A 102 16.47 -26.42 1.43
N LEU A 103 15.68 -27.39 1.89
CA LEU A 103 14.70 -27.17 2.96
C LEU A 103 15.35 -26.63 4.23
N ARG A 104 16.52 -27.16 4.61
CA ARG A 104 17.26 -26.67 5.78
C ARG A 104 17.76 -25.24 5.58
N LYS A 105 18.24 -24.89 4.39
CA LYS A 105 18.66 -23.51 4.05
C LYS A 105 17.47 -22.55 4.07
N GLU A 106 16.33 -22.92 3.49
CA GLU A 106 15.10 -22.13 3.53
C GLU A 106 14.61 -21.90 4.95
N GLN A 107 14.60 -22.94 5.78
CA GLN A 107 14.20 -22.84 7.17
C GLN A 107 15.11 -21.89 7.96
N ASN A 108 16.43 -21.98 7.77
CA ASN A 108 17.38 -21.06 8.39
C ASN A 108 17.20 -19.62 7.91
N PHE A 109 16.95 -19.42 6.61
CA PHE A 109 16.67 -18.09 6.06
C PHE A 109 15.40 -17.48 6.66
N GLU A 110 14.32 -18.26 6.75
CA GLU A 110 13.06 -17.84 7.36
C GLU A 110 13.22 -17.53 8.86
N LEU A 111 13.98 -18.34 9.60
CA LEU A 111 14.28 -18.10 11.01
C LEU A 111 15.06 -16.80 11.22
N ASN A 112 15.96 -16.42 10.32
CA ASN A 112 16.68 -15.15 10.39
C ASN A 112 15.84 -13.96 9.89
N ARG A 113 14.93 -14.17 8.93
CA ARG A 113 14.03 -13.12 8.41
C ARG A 113 12.94 -12.72 9.42
N LYS A 114 12.34 -13.70 10.11
CA LYS A 114 11.22 -13.49 11.06
C LYS A 114 11.50 -12.49 12.20
N PRO A 115 12.64 -12.54 12.93
CA PRO A 115 12.92 -11.56 13.98
C PRO A 115 13.09 -10.15 13.41
N SER A 116 13.78 -10.01 12.26
CA SER A 116 13.96 -8.71 11.59
C SER A 116 12.64 -8.12 11.11
N ALA A 117 11.78 -8.91 10.44
CA ALA A 117 10.47 -8.46 9.97
C ALA A 117 9.52 -8.11 11.13
N LYS A 118 9.54 -8.88 12.22
CA LYS A 118 8.73 -8.60 13.42
C LYS A 118 9.20 -7.32 14.12
N GLN A 119 10.51 -7.10 14.23
CA GLN A 119 11.09 -5.86 14.77
C GLN A 119 10.73 -4.66 13.89
N GLN A 120 10.90 -4.75 12.57
CA GLN A 120 10.53 -3.70 11.63
C GLN A 120 9.03 -3.35 11.70
N LYS A 121 8.14 -4.36 11.78
CA LYS A 121 6.70 -4.14 11.93
C LYS A 121 6.34 -3.46 13.25
N ALA A 122 7.01 -3.84 14.35
CA ALA A 122 6.80 -3.22 15.65
C ALA A 122 7.25 -1.75 15.66
N GLU A 123 8.41 -1.45 15.08
CA GLU A 123 8.91 -0.08 14.95
C GLU A 123 7.99 0.77 14.05
N LEU A 124 7.49 0.21 12.94
CA LEU A 124 6.52 0.89 12.08
C LEU A 124 5.20 1.19 12.81
N SER A 125 4.74 0.27 13.67
CA SER A 125 3.54 0.46 14.49
C SER A 125 3.71 1.60 15.50
N LYS A 126 4.83 1.60 16.25
CA LYS A 126 5.15 2.67 17.20
C LYS A 126 5.26 4.03 16.50
N LEU A 127 5.81 4.07 15.28
CA LEU A 127 5.94 5.30 14.51
C LEU A 127 4.56 5.84 14.09
N ARG A 128 3.65 4.98 13.63
CA ARG A 128 2.27 5.34 13.29
C ARG A 128 1.50 5.86 14.51
N GLU A 129 1.62 5.19 15.65
CA GLU A 129 1.00 5.61 16.90
C GLU A 129 1.47 7.01 17.33
N LYS A 130 2.79 7.26 17.31
CA LYS A 130 3.35 8.59 17.60
C LYS A 130 2.90 9.67 16.62
N ALA A 131 2.71 9.33 15.35
CA ALA A 131 2.21 10.28 14.35
C ALA A 131 0.75 10.65 14.63
N LEU A 132 -0.09 9.66 14.94
CA LEU A 132 -1.49 9.85 15.27
C LEU A 132 -1.68 10.66 16.56
N ALA A 133 -0.90 10.35 17.59
CA ALA A 133 -0.90 11.11 18.84
C ALA A 133 -0.55 12.60 18.62
N ARG A 134 0.47 12.89 17.80
CA ARG A 134 0.83 14.27 17.44
C ARG A 134 -0.27 14.98 16.66
N GLN A 135 -0.94 14.27 15.76
CA GLN A 135 -2.05 14.84 15.01
C GLN A 135 -3.24 15.17 15.91
N GLN A 136 -3.56 14.28 16.85
CA GLN A 136 -4.60 14.51 17.86
C GLN A 136 -4.24 15.69 18.77
N GLU A 137 -3.00 15.78 19.26
CA GLU A 137 -2.54 16.91 20.07
C GLU A 137 -2.69 18.26 19.35
N LEU A 138 -2.35 18.30 18.06
CA LEU A 138 -2.54 19.50 17.24
C LEU A 138 -4.02 19.85 17.07
N GLN A 139 -4.89 18.86 16.82
CA GLN A 139 -6.33 19.08 16.73
C GLN A 139 -6.91 19.60 18.05
N ASP A 140 -6.51 19.01 19.17
CA ASP A 140 -6.94 19.45 20.51
C ASP A 140 -6.49 20.87 20.81
N ARG A 141 -5.25 21.22 20.46
CA ARG A 141 -4.74 22.58 20.62
C ARG A 141 -5.56 23.58 19.80
N LEU A 142 -5.80 23.29 18.53
CA LEU A 142 -6.63 24.13 17.65
C LEU A 142 -8.07 24.23 18.18
N ALA A 143 -8.65 23.14 18.66
CA ALA A 143 -9.99 23.12 19.25
C ALA A 143 -10.07 24.00 20.50
N ARG A 144 -9.03 23.98 21.36
CA ARG A 144 -8.93 24.85 22.55
C ARG A 144 -8.82 26.32 22.16
N GLU A 145 -8.00 26.65 21.16
CA GLU A 145 -7.86 28.02 20.65
C GLU A 145 -9.18 28.51 20.01
N ALA A 146 -9.85 27.66 19.22
CA ALA A 146 -11.14 27.95 18.62
C ALA A 146 -12.23 28.17 19.69
N LYS A 147 -12.27 27.31 20.72
CA LYS A 147 -13.20 27.46 21.85
C LYS A 147 -12.96 28.79 22.58
N ARG A 148 -11.70 29.12 22.88
CA ARG A 148 -11.34 30.39 23.53
C ARG A 148 -11.75 31.60 22.69
N ARG A 149 -11.54 31.55 21.37
CA ARG A 149 -11.96 32.59 20.43
C ARG A 149 -13.49 32.72 20.38
N ALA A 150 -14.21 31.60 20.39
CA ALA A 150 -15.67 31.59 20.42
C ALA A 150 -16.21 32.16 21.75
N GLU A 151 -15.59 31.82 22.89
CA GLU A 151 -15.92 32.39 24.20
C GLU A 151 -15.68 33.90 24.25
N LEU A 152 -14.54 34.38 23.74
CA LEU A 152 -14.24 35.81 23.61
C LEU A 152 -15.27 36.52 22.71
N LYS A 153 -15.64 35.91 21.58
CA LYS A 153 -16.67 36.44 20.68
C LYS A 153 -18.04 36.50 21.38
N LYS A 154 -18.42 35.44 22.09
CA LYS A 154 -19.67 35.42 22.88
C LYS A 154 -19.66 36.47 24.01
N TYR A 155 -18.51 36.70 24.62
CA TYR A 155 -18.34 37.77 25.62
C TYR A 155 -18.49 39.15 24.98
N GLN A 156 -17.88 39.40 23.81
CA GLN A 156 -18.05 40.65 23.05
C GLN A 156 -19.50 40.86 22.53
N GLU A 157 -20.18 39.80 22.12
CA GLU A 157 -21.59 39.87 21.69
C GLU A 157 -22.55 40.15 22.86
N SER A 158 -22.30 39.54 24.02
CA SER A 158 -23.07 39.79 25.24
C SER A 158 -22.76 41.13 25.90
N HIS A 159 -21.52 41.59 25.81
CA HIS A 159 -21.04 42.90 26.25
C HIS A 159 -20.71 43.74 25.01
N GLY A 160 -21.75 44.09 24.23
CA GLY A 160 -21.61 45.06 23.15
C GLY A 160 -20.92 46.34 23.65
N ALA A 161 -20.19 47.03 22.76
CA ALA A 161 -19.28 48.12 23.11
C ALA A 161 -19.83 48.99 24.27
N PRO A 162 -19.01 49.27 25.31
CA PRO A 162 -19.50 49.97 26.49
C PRO A 162 -20.15 51.30 26.07
N LYS A 163 -21.23 51.70 26.75
CA LYS A 163 -22.00 52.92 26.40
C LYS A 163 -21.10 54.16 26.27
N SER A 164 -19.97 54.21 26.97
CA SER A 164 -18.92 55.23 26.84
C SER A 164 -18.36 55.32 25.41
N GLN A 165 -17.98 54.21 24.79
CA GLN A 165 -17.43 54.17 23.42
C GLN A 165 -18.48 54.47 22.32
N ARG A 166 -19.77 54.45 22.67
CA ARG A 166 -20.88 54.74 21.76
C ARG A 166 -21.49 56.14 21.96
N THR A 167 -21.06 56.87 22.98
CA THR A 167 -21.60 58.20 23.30
C THR A 167 -20.68 59.29 22.78
N VAL A 168 -21.19 60.14 21.89
CA VAL A 168 -20.50 61.32 21.37
C VAL A 168 -21.13 62.58 21.97
N THR A 169 -20.28 63.51 22.41
CA THR A 169 -20.69 64.84 22.86
C THR A 169 -20.38 65.85 21.77
N PHE A 170 -21.39 66.59 21.33
CA PHE A 170 -21.27 67.71 20.40
C PHE A 170 -21.50 69.01 21.16
N LYS A 171 -20.60 69.99 21.04
CA LYS A 171 -20.76 71.34 21.59
C LYS A 171 -20.70 72.35 20.46
N TRP A 172 -21.55 73.36 20.50
CA TRP A 172 -21.61 74.45 19.51
C TRP A 172 -21.77 75.81 20.19
N ASP A 173 -21.56 76.89 19.43
CA ASP A 173 -21.75 78.24 19.92
C ASP A 173 -23.21 78.70 19.74
N LYS A 174 -23.89 79.04 20.84
CA LYS A 174 -25.31 79.49 20.85
C LYS A 174 -25.55 80.76 20.05
N LYS A 175 -24.51 81.57 19.84
CA LYS A 175 -24.63 82.86 19.13
C LYS A 175 -24.64 82.70 17.62
N GLN A 176 -24.01 81.64 17.10
CA GLN A 176 -23.82 81.46 15.65
C GLN A 176 -24.61 80.28 15.09
N TYR A 177 -24.87 79.24 15.88
CA TYR A 177 -25.55 78.04 15.42
C TYR A 177 -26.64 77.61 16.41
N SER A 178 -27.80 77.26 15.88
CA SER A 178 -28.91 76.69 16.63
C SER A 178 -29.25 75.32 16.05
N HIS A 179 -29.02 74.27 16.84
CA HIS A 179 -29.35 72.90 16.44
C HIS A 179 -30.55 72.41 17.26
N SER A 180 -31.59 71.97 16.56
CA SER A 180 -32.72 71.25 17.16
C SER A 180 -32.47 69.74 17.17
N ASP A 181 -33.21 69.02 18.02
CA ASP A 181 -33.16 67.56 18.09
C ASP A 181 -33.42 66.89 16.72
N ASP A 182 -34.42 67.39 15.97
CA ASP A 182 -34.74 66.89 14.62
C ASP A 182 -33.58 67.09 13.63
N THR A 183 -32.94 68.27 13.67
CA THR A 183 -31.81 68.61 12.80
C THR A 183 -30.62 67.68 13.07
N LEU A 184 -30.30 67.44 14.34
CA LEU A 184 -29.21 66.54 14.74
C LEU A 184 -29.54 65.10 14.40
N SER A 185 -30.78 64.66 14.59
CA SER A 185 -31.18 63.30 14.24
C SER A 185 -31.04 63.07 12.73
N ARG A 186 -31.41 64.04 11.88
CA ARG A 186 -31.31 63.93 10.42
C ARG A 186 -29.86 63.84 9.94
N VAL A 187 -28.99 64.70 10.49
CA VAL A 187 -27.57 64.73 10.12
C VAL A 187 -26.84 63.50 10.68
N LEU A 188 -27.12 63.12 11.92
CA LEU A 188 -26.36 62.05 12.57
C LEU A 188 -26.81 60.64 12.19
N ARG A 189 -28.06 60.47 11.71
CA ARG A 189 -28.55 59.21 11.13
C ARG A 189 -27.77 58.79 9.89
N SER A 190 -27.07 59.69 9.19
CA SER A 190 -26.23 59.29 8.05
C SER A 190 -24.97 58.53 8.48
N TYR A 191 -24.55 58.66 9.74
CA TYR A 191 -23.38 57.98 10.27
C TYR A 191 -23.71 56.68 11.00
N GLY A 192 -24.96 56.51 11.45
CA GLY A 192 -25.46 55.27 12.04
C GLY A 192 -26.77 55.44 12.79
N GLU A 193 -27.30 54.33 13.31
CA GLU A 193 -28.52 54.33 14.10
C GLU A 193 -28.28 54.91 15.49
N ILE A 194 -29.19 55.80 15.91
CA ILE A 194 -29.09 56.56 17.16
C ILE A 194 -30.00 55.89 18.19
N GLU A 195 -29.43 55.49 19.32
CA GLU A 195 -30.16 54.91 20.46
C GLU A 195 -30.87 56.03 21.25
N THR A 196 -30.15 57.10 21.60
CA THR A 196 -30.73 58.25 22.33
C THR A 196 -30.02 59.57 22.02
N ILE A 197 -30.76 60.68 22.02
CA ILE A 197 -30.24 62.05 21.95
C ILE A 197 -30.62 62.78 23.23
N ARG A 198 -29.65 63.38 23.92
CA ARG A 198 -29.86 64.25 25.08
C ARG A 198 -29.35 65.65 24.79
N MET A 199 -30.28 66.57 24.60
CA MET A 199 -30.01 67.97 24.31
C MET A 199 -29.82 68.80 25.59
N LYS A 200 -28.93 69.79 25.50
CA LYS A 200 -28.77 70.92 26.42
C LYS A 200 -28.69 72.21 25.58
N THR A 201 -28.60 73.35 26.24
CA THR A 201 -28.68 74.67 25.58
C THR A 201 -27.59 74.93 24.52
N SER A 202 -26.43 74.27 24.59
CA SER A 202 -25.32 74.39 23.61
C SER A 202 -24.50 73.11 23.48
N SER A 203 -25.09 71.99 23.87
CA SER A 203 -24.41 70.71 23.78
C SER A 203 -25.44 69.59 23.64
N ALA A 204 -25.07 68.56 22.88
CA ALA A 204 -25.86 67.37 22.70
C ALA A 204 -25.00 66.15 23.04
N LYS A 205 -25.59 65.18 23.74
CA LYS A 205 -25.00 63.85 23.91
C LYS A 205 -25.81 62.87 23.09
N VAL A 206 -25.15 62.22 22.14
CA VAL A 206 -25.76 61.28 21.21
C VAL A 206 -25.16 59.91 21.46
N VAL A 207 -26.01 58.93 21.74
CA VAL A 207 -25.61 57.53 21.93
C VAL A 207 -25.97 56.78 20.66
N PHE A 208 -24.97 56.21 19.99
CA PHE A 208 -25.14 55.37 18.81
C PHE A 208 -25.32 53.89 19.19
N THR A 209 -25.96 53.10 18.33
CA THR A 209 -26.07 51.65 18.54
C THR A 209 -24.72 50.95 18.37
N GLU A 210 -23.91 51.41 17.41
CA GLU A 210 -22.61 50.86 17.05
C GLU A 210 -21.46 51.83 17.43
N ALA A 211 -20.33 51.29 17.92
CA ALA A 211 -19.16 52.12 18.28
C ALA A 211 -18.42 52.68 17.05
N SER A 212 -18.49 51.98 15.91
CA SER A 212 -17.92 52.43 14.64
C SER A 212 -18.63 53.69 14.11
N ALA A 213 -19.96 53.74 14.25
CA ALA A 213 -20.79 54.90 13.90
C ALA A 213 -20.41 56.13 14.72
N ALA A 214 -20.23 55.95 16.04
CA ALA A 214 -19.75 57.02 16.93
C ALA A 214 -18.37 57.55 16.52
N ALA A 215 -17.42 56.66 16.20
CA ALA A 215 -16.08 57.05 15.75
C ALA A 215 -16.08 57.79 14.40
N ASN A 216 -16.91 57.35 13.45
CA ASN A 216 -17.07 58.03 12.16
C ASN A 216 -17.71 59.40 12.30
N ALA A 217 -18.70 59.55 13.18
CA ALA A 217 -19.33 60.83 13.45
C ALA A 217 -18.30 61.84 13.99
N VAL A 218 -17.45 61.44 14.94
CA VAL A 218 -16.39 62.34 15.47
C VAL A 218 -15.37 62.69 14.39
N ARG A 219 -14.93 61.71 13.59
CA ARG A 219 -13.94 61.94 12.53
C ARG A 219 -14.44 62.89 11.44
N ILE A 220 -15.73 62.86 11.10
CA ILE A 220 -16.28 63.64 9.98
C ILE A 220 -16.85 64.98 10.48
N GLU A 221 -17.64 64.97 11.55
CA GLU A 221 -18.22 66.18 12.11
C GLU A 221 -17.17 67.02 12.87
N GLY A 222 -16.14 66.41 13.44
CA GLY A 222 -15.09 67.15 14.17
C GLY A 222 -14.33 68.18 13.33
N HIS A 223 -14.36 68.06 12.00
CA HIS A 223 -13.73 69.02 11.07
C HIS A 223 -14.69 70.08 10.52
N LYS A 224 -15.96 70.13 10.95
CA LYS A 224 -16.91 71.15 10.49
C LYS A 224 -16.92 72.35 11.44
N ASP A 225 -16.94 73.55 10.86
CA ASP A 225 -16.92 74.83 11.60
C ASP A 225 -18.16 75.07 12.48
N CYS A 226 -19.23 74.29 12.31
CA CYS A 226 -20.44 74.38 13.14
C CYS A 226 -20.25 73.80 14.56
N TRP A 227 -19.14 73.13 14.83
CA TRP A 227 -18.86 72.54 16.14
C TRP A 227 -17.68 73.22 16.82
N ARG A 228 -17.85 73.51 18.12
CA ARG A 228 -16.78 73.96 19.00
C ARG A 228 -15.96 72.78 19.52
N GLU A 229 -16.60 71.63 19.75
CA GLU A 229 -15.96 70.41 20.25
C GLU A 229 -16.82 69.18 19.93
N VAL A 230 -16.20 68.13 19.39
CA VAL A 230 -16.83 66.82 19.19
C VAL A 230 -15.91 65.76 19.80
N SER A 231 -16.39 65.04 20.82
CA SER A 231 -15.57 64.06 21.55
C SER A 231 -16.37 62.82 21.94
N ILE A 232 -15.73 61.65 21.89
CA ILE A 232 -16.28 60.39 22.39
C ILE A 232 -16.10 60.34 23.91
N GLN A 233 -17.15 60.01 24.64
CA GLN A 233 -17.13 59.96 26.11
C GLN A 233 -16.17 58.86 26.60
N GLY A 234 -14.95 59.23 26.97
CA GLY A 234 -13.91 58.32 27.47
C GLY A 234 -12.62 58.28 26.65
N HIS A 235 -12.51 59.07 25.58
CA HIS A 235 -11.24 59.31 24.89
C HIS A 235 -11.13 60.80 24.48
N ILE A 236 -10.20 61.52 25.12
CA ILE A 236 -9.60 62.72 24.54
C ILE A 236 -8.78 62.19 23.36
N VAL A 237 -9.18 62.53 22.13
CA VAL A 237 -8.35 62.29 20.96
C VAL A 237 -7.26 63.37 21.00
N GLU A 238 -6.09 63.02 21.54
CA GLU A 238 -4.88 63.80 21.32
C GLU A 238 -4.56 63.70 19.83
N THR A 239 -4.84 64.77 19.10
CA THR A 239 -4.31 64.97 17.76
C THR A 239 -2.94 65.58 17.92
N ASP A 240 -1.87 64.80 17.81
CA ASP A 240 -0.54 65.37 17.57
C ASP A 240 0.34 64.43 16.73
N GLY A 241 0.80 64.98 15.62
CA GLY A 241 2.23 65.11 15.34
C GLY A 241 3.08 63.84 15.26
N PHE A 242 3.36 63.44 14.02
CA PHE A 242 4.56 62.70 13.64
C PHE A 242 5.84 63.40 14.15
N THR A 243 6.72 62.71 14.91
CA THR A 243 8.19 62.71 14.74
C THR A 243 8.87 61.58 15.54
N SER A 244 9.84 60.94 14.88
CA SER A 244 10.83 59.98 15.37
C SER A 244 11.66 60.44 16.58
N THR A 245 12.00 59.53 17.50
CA THR A 245 13.38 59.02 17.75
C THR A 245 13.42 57.98 18.90
N GLU A 246 14.43 57.13 18.81
CA GLU A 246 14.81 55.91 19.56
C GLU A 246 15.06 56.18 21.07
N ASP A 247 15.12 55.23 22.02
CA ASP A 247 15.85 53.96 22.02
C ASP A 247 15.47 53.06 23.25
N LYS A 248 15.53 51.72 23.07
CA LYS A 248 15.98 50.61 23.98
C LYS A 248 15.49 50.50 25.46
N THR A 249 15.12 49.35 26.08
CA THR A 249 15.45 47.90 26.03
C THR A 249 14.33 47.14 26.81
N THR A 250 13.92 45.88 26.65
CA THR A 250 14.63 44.58 26.77
C THR A 250 13.68 43.42 26.34
N THR A 251 14.23 42.49 25.56
CA THR A 251 14.09 41.01 25.62
C THR A 251 12.71 40.32 25.52
N THR A 252 12.38 39.81 24.32
CA THR A 252 11.89 38.43 24.16
C THR A 252 12.09 37.93 22.72
N ALA A 253 12.86 36.84 22.58
CA ALA A 253 13.37 36.31 21.33
C ALA A 253 12.26 35.61 20.51
N SER A 254 12.02 36.14 19.31
CA SER A 254 11.23 35.49 18.26
C SER A 254 12.12 34.53 17.48
N SER A 255 11.95 33.23 17.73
CA SER A 255 12.57 32.17 16.92
C SER A 255 11.78 32.03 15.61
N LYS A 256 12.25 32.72 14.57
CA LYS A 256 11.90 32.42 13.18
C LYS A 256 12.53 31.07 12.84
N ARG A 257 11.77 29.96 12.95
CA ARG A 257 12.16 28.71 12.29
C ARG A 257 12.06 28.93 10.79
N SER A 258 13.23 29.04 10.18
CA SER A 258 13.45 28.80 8.76
C SER A 258 12.85 27.44 8.39
N VAL A 259 11.89 27.47 7.48
CA VAL A 259 11.50 26.27 6.73
C VAL A 259 12.72 25.91 5.90
N VAL A 260 13.31 24.73 6.18
CA VAL A 260 14.39 24.16 5.38
C VAL A 260 13.82 23.94 3.98
N THR A 261 14.10 24.88 3.10
CA THR A 261 13.79 24.78 1.68
C THR A 261 14.93 24.00 1.08
N LEU A 262 14.67 22.76 0.64
CA LEU A 262 15.61 21.99 -0.16
C LEU A 262 16.02 22.83 -1.38
N PRO A 263 17.28 22.72 -1.87
CA PRO A 263 17.74 23.50 -3.01
C PRO A 263 16.97 23.05 -4.25
N GLY A 264 15.99 23.86 -4.67
CA GLY A 264 15.09 23.52 -5.77
C GLY A 264 13.74 24.24 -5.79
N GLY A 265 13.39 25.00 -4.74
CA GLY A 265 12.11 25.72 -4.69
C GLY A 265 10.87 24.79 -4.71
N PRO A 266 9.65 25.34 -4.64
CA PRO A 266 8.45 24.53 -4.88
C PRO A 266 8.44 24.11 -6.35
N ILE A 267 8.62 22.80 -6.60
CA ILE A 267 8.54 22.18 -7.92
C ILE A 267 7.26 22.67 -8.59
N SER A 268 7.38 23.25 -9.79
CA SER A 268 6.23 23.76 -10.53
C SER A 268 5.24 22.62 -10.78
N LEU A 269 3.94 22.89 -10.73
CA LEU A 269 2.90 21.88 -11.03
C LEU A 269 3.19 21.16 -12.36
N LYS A 270 3.72 21.91 -13.33
CA LYS A 270 4.11 21.38 -14.65
C LYS A 270 5.27 20.39 -14.57
N GLU A 271 6.26 20.65 -13.72
CA GLU A 271 7.41 19.76 -13.50
C GLU A 271 6.99 18.50 -12.74
N HIS A 272 6.08 18.64 -11.77
CA HIS A 272 5.50 17.51 -11.05
C HIS A 272 4.73 16.56 -11.97
N LEU A 273 3.87 17.11 -12.83
CA LEU A 273 3.10 16.32 -13.80
C LEU A 273 4.00 15.65 -14.84
N ALA A 274 5.02 16.35 -15.35
CA ALA A 274 6.00 15.75 -16.27
C ALA A 274 6.79 14.60 -15.62
N PHE A 275 7.11 14.74 -14.32
CA PHE A 275 7.73 13.67 -13.56
C PHE A 275 6.78 12.48 -13.38
N GLU A 276 5.51 12.73 -13.05
CA GLU A 276 4.49 11.69 -12.89
C GLU A 276 4.27 10.91 -14.20
N GLU A 277 4.16 11.60 -15.34
CA GLU A 277 4.07 10.94 -16.66
C GLU A 277 5.28 10.05 -16.94
N LYS A 278 6.49 10.53 -16.64
CA LYS A 278 7.73 9.76 -16.82
C LYS A 278 7.76 8.51 -15.95
N VAL A 279 7.31 8.60 -14.70
CA VAL A 279 7.24 7.48 -13.76
C VAL A 279 6.19 6.46 -14.21
N LEU A 280 5.00 6.92 -14.62
CA LEU A 280 3.93 6.05 -15.11
C LEU A 280 4.32 5.32 -16.40
N ALA A 281 5.02 5.99 -17.32
CA ALA A 281 5.54 5.36 -18.53
C ALA A 281 6.55 4.24 -18.19
N ALA A 282 7.45 4.47 -17.23
CA ALA A 282 8.41 3.47 -16.78
C ALA A 282 7.74 2.27 -16.11
N LEU A 283 6.69 2.50 -15.30
CA LEU A 283 5.91 1.44 -14.67
C LEU A 283 5.14 0.60 -15.69
N ARG A 284 4.53 1.23 -16.69
CA ARG A 284 3.86 0.53 -17.81
C ARG A 284 4.85 -0.33 -18.60
N GLY A 285 6.06 0.17 -18.86
CA GLY A 285 7.11 -0.60 -19.54
C GLY A 285 7.54 -1.84 -18.73
N LYS A 286 7.75 -1.70 -17.42
CA LYS A 286 8.08 -2.83 -16.54
C LYS A 286 6.95 -3.86 -16.44
N ALA A 287 5.70 -3.42 -16.40
CA ALA A 287 4.54 -4.31 -16.39
C ALA A 287 4.44 -5.14 -17.69
N LYS A 288 4.73 -4.52 -18.84
CA LYS A 288 4.73 -5.21 -20.13
C LYS A 288 5.85 -6.27 -20.23
N LEU A 289 7.06 -5.93 -19.79
CA LEU A 289 8.17 -6.88 -19.71
C LEU A 289 7.86 -8.06 -18.78
N GLN A 290 7.15 -7.81 -17.68
CA GLN A 290 6.73 -8.86 -16.76
C GLN A 290 5.68 -9.80 -17.40
N GLN A 291 4.74 -9.25 -18.18
CA GLN A 291 3.78 -10.05 -18.95
C GLN A 291 4.44 -10.87 -20.06
N GLU A 292 5.43 -10.31 -20.76
CA GLU A 292 6.20 -11.02 -21.79
C GLU A 292 7.03 -12.16 -21.17
N GLN A 293 7.63 -11.96 -20.00
CA GLN A 293 8.33 -13.01 -19.27
C GLN A 293 7.41 -14.14 -18.81
N GLN A 294 6.17 -13.83 -18.40
CA GLN A 294 5.18 -14.85 -18.02
C GLN A 294 4.65 -15.65 -19.21
N GLN A 295 4.63 -15.06 -20.41
CA GLN A 295 4.24 -15.78 -21.64
C GLN A 295 5.38 -16.63 -22.22
N GLN A 296 6.64 -16.31 -21.90
CA GLN A 296 7.82 -17.05 -22.37
C GLN A 296 8.25 -18.21 -21.47
N THR A 297 7.68 -18.38 -20.27
CA THR A 297 7.89 -19.60 -19.48
C THR A 297 6.94 -20.69 -19.99
N PRO A 298 7.42 -21.69 -20.76
CA PRO A 298 6.57 -22.80 -21.14
C PRO A 298 6.29 -23.60 -19.85
N VAL A 299 5.01 -23.78 -19.56
CA VAL A 299 4.54 -24.72 -18.54
C VAL A 299 5.08 -26.08 -18.93
N GLN A 300 6.22 -26.49 -18.35
CA GLN A 300 6.67 -27.88 -18.40
C GLN A 300 5.67 -28.67 -17.55
N SER A 301 4.64 -29.17 -18.21
CA SER A 301 3.75 -30.19 -17.71
C SER A 301 4.54 -31.47 -17.52
N HIS A 302 4.86 -31.77 -16.26
CA HIS A 302 5.29 -33.08 -15.79
C HIS A 302 4.46 -33.46 -14.57
#